data_AF-A0A535S8I4-F1
#
_entry.id   AF-A0A535S8I4-F1
#
_cell.length_a   1.000
_cell.length_b   1.000
_cell.length_c   1.000
_cell.angle_alpha   90.00
_cell.angle_beta   90.00
_cell.angle_gamma   90.00
#
_symmetry.space_group_name_H-M   'P 1'
#
loop_
_entity.id
_entity.type
_entity.pdbx_description
1 polymer ?
#
loop_
_entity_poly.entity_id
_entity_poly.type
_entity_poly.pdbx_seq_one_letter_code
_entity_poly.pdbx_strand_id
1 'polypeptide(L)'
;MNVNASTKCKLGAVTATGTFHLAPNGPGGVVKYYWIRKDSNGTVPMPVQSITIVAGDTSVHAVVTDSWTPASAGTEQLVFSQPSYGVTPQSFTCRP
;
A
#
# COMPACT_ATOMS: atom_id res chain seq x y z
N MET A 1 -0.46 -33.93 20.49
CA MET A 1 -1.56 -33.58 19.57
C MET A 1 -1.02 -32.54 18.61
N ASN A 2 -0.84 -32.89 17.32
CA ASN A 2 -0.36 -31.96 16.31
C ASN A 2 -1.46 -30.93 16.03
N VAL A 3 -1.32 -29.74 16.60
CA VAL A 3 -2.12 -28.59 16.18
C VAL A 3 -1.55 -28.11 14.85
N ASN A 4 -2.16 -28.57 13.76
CA ASN A 4 -1.99 -27.99 12.44
C ASN A 4 -2.61 -26.57 12.52
N ALA A 5 -1.85 -25.62 13.07
CA ALA A 5 -2.23 -24.23 13.17
C ALA A 5 -2.22 -23.68 11.74
N SER A 6 -3.34 -23.85 11.03
CA SER A 6 -3.56 -23.16 9.78
C SER A 6 -3.61 -21.67 10.13
N THR A 7 -2.47 -20.99 10.01
CA THR A 7 -2.26 -19.53 10.10
C THR A 7 -2.95 -18.79 8.96
N LYS A 8 -4.08 -19.33 8.48
CA LYS A 8 -4.92 -18.69 7.48
C LYS A 8 -5.65 -17.54 8.16
N CYS A 9 -5.57 -16.36 7.56
CA CYS A 9 -6.34 -15.18 7.97
C CYS A 9 -7.83 -15.52 7.84
N LYS A 10 -8.44 -16.02 8.93
CA LYS A 10 -9.76 -16.65 8.83
C LYS A 10 -10.92 -15.66 8.82
N LEU A 11 -10.76 -14.38 9.19
CA LEU A 11 -11.90 -13.46 9.32
C LEU A 11 -11.58 -11.94 9.32
N GLY A 12 -10.44 -11.50 8.78
CA GLY A 12 -10.07 -10.07 8.81
C GLY A 12 -9.70 -9.52 7.43
N ALA A 13 -10.36 -8.44 7.01
CA ALA A 13 -9.84 -7.59 5.94
C ALA A 13 -8.72 -6.70 6.50
N VAL A 14 -7.59 -6.63 5.79
CA VAL A 14 -6.56 -5.62 5.99
C VAL A 14 -6.88 -4.45 5.08
N THR A 15 -6.78 -3.24 5.62
CA THR A 15 -7.02 -1.99 4.89
C THR A 15 -5.76 -1.14 4.93
N ALA A 16 -5.17 -0.91 3.76
CA ALA A 16 -4.04 -0.03 3.57
C ALA A 16 -4.53 1.37 3.18
N THR A 17 -4.00 2.38 3.86
CA THR A 17 -4.27 3.80 3.56
C THR A 17 -2.96 4.58 3.58
N GLY A 18 -2.96 5.75 2.94
CA GLY A 18 -1.77 6.58 2.86
C GLY A 18 -2.09 7.98 2.36
N THR A 19 -1.20 8.91 2.65
CA THR A 19 -1.29 10.28 2.19
C THR A 19 0.07 10.78 1.77
N PHE A 20 0.12 11.68 0.79
CA PHE A 20 1.35 12.37 0.38
C PHE A 20 1.06 13.85 0.14
N HIS A 21 2.10 14.67 0.16
CA HIS A 21 2.06 16.07 -0.26
C HIS A 21 3.30 16.35 -1.12
N LEU A 22 3.21 17.35 -1.99
CA LEU A 22 4.36 17.80 -2.77
C LEU A 22 5.08 18.95 -2.06
N ALA A 23 6.36 19.11 -2.39
CA ALA A 23 7.13 20.26 -1.92
C ALA A 23 6.54 21.57 -2.50
N PRO A 24 6.61 22.69 -1.75
CA PRO A 24 6.15 24.00 -2.22
C PRO A 24 6.78 24.41 -3.54
N ASN A 25 5.99 25.10 -4.38
CA ASN A 25 6.39 25.58 -5.71
C ASN A 25 6.86 24.47 -6.68
N GLY A 26 6.45 23.23 -6.43
CA GLY A 26 6.69 22.12 -7.36
C GLY A 26 5.99 22.33 -8.72
N PRO A 27 6.52 21.75 -9.80
CA PRO A 27 5.97 21.92 -11.15
C PRO A 27 4.60 21.26 -11.37
N GLY A 28 4.07 20.55 -10.36
CA GLY A 28 2.90 19.69 -10.52
C GLY A 28 3.23 18.47 -11.40
N GLY A 29 2.18 17.79 -11.86
CA GLY A 29 2.30 16.66 -12.78
C GLY A 29 1.57 15.41 -12.31
N VAL A 30 1.85 14.29 -12.97
CA VAL A 30 1.22 13.01 -12.68
C VAL A 30 2.06 12.23 -11.68
N VAL A 31 1.45 11.98 -10.52
CA VAL A 31 1.97 11.06 -9.51
C VAL A 31 1.44 9.65 -9.81
N LYS A 32 2.32 8.67 -9.98
CA LYS A 32 1.97 7.25 -10.17
C LYS A 32 2.46 6.44 -8.99
N TYR A 33 1.61 5.58 -8.46
CA TYR A 33 1.93 4.71 -7.32
C TYR A 33 1.21 3.37 -7.39
N TYR A 34 1.68 2.41 -6.62
CA TYR A 34 1.05 1.09 -6.46
C TYR A 34 1.44 0.51 -5.09
N TRP A 35 0.68 -0.49 -4.67
CA TRP A 35 0.97 -1.26 -3.47
C TRP A 35 1.71 -2.55 -3.83
N ILE A 36 2.69 -2.94 -3.02
CA ILE A 36 3.30 -4.27 -3.06
C ILE A 36 2.84 -4.99 -1.81
N ARG A 37 2.22 -6.17 -1.98
CA ARG A 37 1.81 -7.03 -0.88
C ARG A 37 2.69 -8.26 -0.85
N LYS A 38 3.05 -8.72 0.33
CA LYS A 38 3.81 -9.95 0.52
C LYS A 38 3.22 -10.75 1.67
N ASP A 39 2.78 -11.97 1.39
CA ASP A 39 2.33 -12.94 2.39
C ASP A 39 2.90 -14.34 2.05
N SER A 40 2.35 -15.40 2.66
CA SER A 40 2.78 -16.78 2.39
C SER A 40 2.60 -17.23 0.94
N ASN A 41 1.73 -16.57 0.16
CA ASN A 41 1.54 -16.85 -1.26
C ASN A 41 2.57 -16.15 -2.16
N GLY A 42 3.41 -15.27 -1.59
CA GLY A 42 4.47 -14.56 -2.30
C GLY A 42 4.25 -13.06 -2.35
N THR A 43 5.01 -12.41 -3.23
CA THR A 43 4.97 -10.96 -3.45
C THR A 43 4.09 -10.63 -4.66
N VAL A 44 3.08 -9.78 -4.48
CA VAL A 44 2.14 -9.38 -5.54
C VAL A 44 2.07 -7.84 -5.63
N PRO A 45 2.49 -7.24 -6.75
CA PRO A 45 2.24 -5.83 -7.01
C PRO A 45 0.77 -5.61 -7.43
N MET A 46 0.15 -4.59 -6.87
CA MET A 46 -1.21 -4.16 -7.19
C MET A 46 -1.22 -3.25 -8.43
N PRO A 47 -2.39 -3.05 -9.07
CA PRO A 47 -2.51 -2.15 -10.21
C PRO A 47 -2.03 -0.73 -9.92
N VAL A 48 -1.32 -0.14 -10.88
CA VAL A 48 -0.83 1.25 -10.79
C VAL A 48 -1.99 2.23 -10.79
N GLN A 49 -1.97 3.14 -9.82
CA GLN A 49 -2.87 4.27 -9.70
C GLN A 49 -2.15 5.56 -10.11
N SER A 50 -2.91 6.56 -10.54
CA SER A 50 -2.38 7.87 -10.90
C SER A 50 -3.23 9.00 -10.34
N ILE A 51 -2.57 10.06 -9.87
CA ILE A 51 -3.19 11.30 -9.41
C ILE A 51 -2.53 12.45 -10.16
N THR A 52 -3.33 13.35 -10.72
CA THR A 52 -2.86 14.57 -11.37
C THR A 52 -2.83 15.71 -10.36
N ILE A 53 -1.67 16.36 -10.23
CA ILE A 53 -1.44 17.45 -9.30
C ILE A 53 -1.16 18.73 -10.08
N VAL A 54 -1.78 19.84 -9.66
CA VAL A 54 -1.54 21.16 -10.27
C VAL A 54 -0.20 21.74 -9.79
N ALA A 55 0.39 22.62 -10.59
CA ALA A 55 1.62 23.30 -10.21
C ALA A 55 1.41 24.13 -8.94
N GLY A 56 2.36 24.06 -8.01
CA GLY A 56 2.29 24.76 -6.72
C GLY A 56 1.34 24.15 -5.69
N ASP A 57 0.66 23.03 -5.97
CA ASP A 57 -0.16 22.36 -4.97
C ASP A 57 0.70 21.79 -3.84
N THR A 58 0.31 22.11 -2.61
CA THR A 58 0.96 21.64 -1.37
C THR A 58 -0.04 20.92 -0.45
N SER A 59 -1.24 20.68 -0.94
CA SER A 59 -2.29 19.99 -0.22
C SER A 59 -1.91 18.54 0.06
N VAL A 60 -2.53 17.97 1.09
CA VAL A 60 -2.41 16.54 1.36
C VAL A 60 -3.36 15.77 0.44
N HIS A 61 -2.81 14.84 -0.33
CA HIS A 61 -3.56 13.95 -1.21
C HIS A 61 -3.61 12.55 -0.62
N ALA A 62 -4.80 11.96 -0.59
CA ALA A 62 -4.98 10.57 -0.18
C ALA A 62 -4.70 9.62 -1.34
N VAL A 63 -4.03 8.50 -1.05
CA VAL A 63 -3.96 7.38 -1.98
C VAL A 63 -5.27 6.59 -1.93
N VAL A 64 -5.57 5.86 -3.00
CA VAL A 64 -6.73 4.96 -3.04
C VAL A 64 -6.58 3.93 -1.94
N THR A 65 -7.61 3.86 -1.10
CA THR A 65 -7.71 2.85 -0.04
C THR A 65 -7.76 1.47 -0.65
N ASP A 66 -6.94 0.58 -0.12
CA ASP A 66 -6.80 -0.77 -0.63
C ASP A 66 -7.19 -1.78 0.46
N SER A 67 -8.17 -2.64 0.19
CA SER A 67 -8.72 -3.56 1.19
C SER A 67 -8.77 -4.99 0.65
N TRP A 68 -8.25 -5.94 1.41
CA TRP A 68 -8.22 -7.35 1.00
C TRP A 68 -8.18 -8.29 2.21
N THR A 69 -8.46 -9.57 1.97
CA THR A 69 -8.27 -10.63 2.95
C THR A 69 -6.96 -11.37 2.62
N PRO A 70 -5.87 -11.19 3.39
CA PRO A 70 -4.62 -11.89 3.12
C PRO A 70 -4.74 -13.37 3.41
N ALA A 71 -3.83 -14.19 2.86
CA ALA A 71 -3.80 -15.61 3.23
C ALA A 71 -3.10 -15.83 4.58
N SER A 72 -2.07 -15.05 4.90
CA SER A 72 -1.32 -15.09 6.15
C SER A 72 -0.86 -13.69 6.56
N ALA A 73 -0.28 -13.55 7.75
CA ALA A 73 0.45 -12.33 8.12
C ALA A 73 1.56 -12.04 7.09
N GLY A 74 1.91 -10.77 6.94
CA GLY A 74 2.76 -10.33 5.84
C GLY A 74 3.19 -8.87 5.94
N THR A 75 3.61 -8.31 4.81
CA THR A 75 3.98 -6.90 4.68
C THR A 75 3.28 -6.25 3.49
N GLU A 76 2.94 -4.98 3.62
CA GLU A 76 2.51 -4.11 2.53
C GLU A 76 3.51 -2.96 2.34
N GLN A 77 3.61 -2.44 1.13
CA GLN A 77 4.47 -1.30 0.83
C GLN A 77 3.84 -0.41 -0.23
N LEU A 78 3.72 0.89 0.07
CA LEU A 78 3.38 1.90 -0.92
C LEU A 78 4.63 2.30 -1.72
N VAL A 79 4.55 2.22 -3.04
CA VAL A 79 5.63 2.58 -3.95
C VAL A 79 5.14 3.60 -4.94
N PHE A 80 5.79 4.77 -4.97
CA PHE A 80 5.64 5.76 -6.02
C PHE A 80 6.63 5.42 -7.14
N SER A 81 6.12 5.23 -8.36
CA SER A 81 6.95 5.01 -9.55
C SER A 81 7.26 6.30 -10.28
N GLN A 82 6.46 7.34 -10.10
CA GLN A 82 6.67 8.65 -10.69
C GLN A 82 6.07 9.75 -9.80
N PRO A 83 6.87 10.71 -9.30
CA PRO A 83 8.32 10.57 -9.10
C PRO A 83 8.64 9.31 -8.25
N SER A 84 9.83 8.72 -8.43
CA SER A 84 10.16 7.49 -7.71
C SER A 84 10.40 7.74 -6.23
N TYR A 85 9.62 7.10 -5.37
CA TYR A 85 9.75 7.17 -3.92
C TYR A 85 9.23 5.89 -3.29
N GLY A 86 10.04 5.25 -2.45
CA GLY A 86 9.63 4.05 -1.70
C GLY A 86 9.29 4.42 -0.27
N VAL A 87 8.11 4.03 0.20
CA VAL A 87 7.80 4.04 1.63
C VAL A 87 8.35 2.75 2.24
N THR A 88 8.78 2.76 3.50
CA THR A 88 9.21 1.53 4.19
C THR A 88 8.05 0.54 4.26
N PRO A 89 8.28 -0.77 3.99
CA PRO A 89 7.25 -1.79 4.17
C PRO A 89 6.68 -1.79 5.59
N GLN A 90 5.36 -1.91 5.70
CA GLN A 90 4.62 -2.03 6.95
C GLN A 90 4.17 -3.48 7.13
N SER A 91 4.25 -4.01 8.35
CA SER A 91 3.77 -5.35 8.66
C SER A 91 2.28 -5.33 9.03
N PHE A 92 1.56 -6.36 8.58
CA PHE A 92 0.19 -6.63 9.02
C PHE A 92 0.10 -8.04 9.60
N THR A 93 -0.72 -8.21 10.64
CA THR A 93 -0.95 -9.49 11.29
C THR A 93 -2.36 -9.98 11.05
N CYS A 94 -2.48 -11.30 10.82
CA CYS A 94 -3.76 -11.97 10.83
C CYS A 94 -4.21 -12.15 12.28
N ARG A 95 -5.37 -11.62 12.63
CA ARG A 95 -6.00 -11.97 13.90
C ARG A 95 -6.60 -13.38 13.80
N PRO A 96 -6.34 -14.29 14.76
CA PRO A 96 -6.88 -15.65 14.77
C PRO A 96 -8.40 -15.69 14.82
#